data_AF-R7LQW4-F1
#
_entry.id   AF-R7LQW4-F1
#
_cell.length_a   1.000
_cell.length_b   1.000
_cell.length_c   1.000
_cell.angle_alpha   90.00
_cell.angle_beta   90.00
_cell.angle_gamma   90.00
#
_symmetry.space_group_name_H-M   'P 1'
#
loop_
_entity.id
_entity.type
_entity.pdbx_description
1 polymer ?
#
loop_
_entity_poly.entity_id
_entity_poly.type
_entity_poly.pdbx_seq_one_letter_code
_entity_poly.pdbx_strand_id
1 'polypeptide(L)'
;MSKSGIVNVRMVITEEKILSNIEKVQKMINPNSKKQIVQLEEDTYFKDLIESIKTYLIEYPKKKNFPSSVYKAAYGLVEFATNQFEENTKRIEELIRQREQNIALAGQLKELIEEVDNKEDGWKDSIKEAEKDFSEDIIDTLNVLGKCKTKTSQNYTDAMKLLNARVNNLESNLHIEIDMERIEDRSKALSYIGIEVADALKTIPTPVEEPVNVEQVEEQQEVAVQKNRKAQNVQEVENVQQEEQQMQEQYVQDTTFEKKPSLWQRIKNSKVVRAIRYAMKIRVVLQYPALPEGRGENY
;
A
#
# COMPACT_ATOMS: atom_id res chain seq x y z
N MET A 1 3.63 -15.99 57.95
CA MET A 1 3.17 -14.72 57.34
C MET A 1 4.14 -14.35 56.22
N SER A 2 3.69 -14.58 55.00
CA SER A 2 4.38 -14.31 53.73
C SER A 2 4.47 -12.81 53.45
N LYS A 3 5.65 -12.33 53.05
CA LYS A 3 5.76 -11.14 52.19
C LYS A 3 6.37 -11.58 50.87
N SER A 4 5.54 -12.14 50.01
CA SER A 4 5.87 -12.29 48.60
C SER A 4 5.93 -10.88 48.04
N GLY A 5 7.14 -10.37 47.79
CA GLY A 5 7.32 -9.10 47.11
C GLY A 5 6.61 -9.16 45.76
N ILE A 6 5.73 -8.20 45.52
CA ILE A 6 5.18 -7.96 44.19
C ILE A 6 6.36 -7.53 43.32
N VAL A 7 6.95 -8.51 42.63
CA VAL A 7 7.94 -8.25 41.59
C VAL A 7 7.16 -7.54 40.49
N ASN A 8 7.43 -6.25 40.30
CA ASN A 8 7.03 -5.54 39.09
C ASN A 8 7.68 -6.26 37.90
N VAL A 9 6.99 -7.24 37.34
CA VAL A 9 7.33 -7.81 36.04
C VAL A 9 7.00 -6.73 35.01
N ARG A 10 7.89 -5.74 34.86
CA ARG A 10 7.99 -4.99 33.61
C ARG A 10 8.20 -6.05 32.56
N MET A 11 7.17 -6.35 31.78
CA MET A 11 7.21 -7.33 30.71
C MET A 11 8.31 -6.87 29.77
N VAL A 12 9.52 -7.46 29.88
CA VAL A 12 10.65 -7.09 29.02
C VAL A 12 10.25 -7.53 27.63
N ILE A 13 9.85 -6.57 26.81
CA ILE A 13 9.56 -6.81 25.40
C ILE A 13 10.90 -7.18 24.75
N THR A 14 11.06 -8.46 24.41
CA THR A 14 12.24 -8.99 23.72
C THR A 14 12.17 -8.66 22.23
N GLU A 15 13.33 -8.63 21.58
CA GLU A 15 13.44 -8.47 20.12
C GLU A 15 12.58 -9.49 19.36
N GLU A 16 12.68 -10.77 19.72
CA GLU A 16 11.90 -11.86 19.11
C GLU A 16 10.39 -11.63 19.20
N LYS A 17 9.93 -11.09 20.33
CA LYS A 17 8.51 -10.80 20.53
C LYS A 17 8.03 -9.68 19.60
N ILE A 18 8.85 -8.66 19.37
CA ILE A 18 8.51 -7.57 18.45
C ILE A 18 8.53 -8.03 17.00
N LEU A 19 9.52 -8.82 16.60
CA LEU A 19 9.55 -9.42 15.27
C LEU A 19 8.31 -10.28 15.02
N SER A 20 7.90 -11.10 16.01
CA SER A 20 6.66 -11.87 15.94
C SER A 20 5.41 -10.99 15.85
N ASN A 21 5.37 -9.87 16.59
CA ASN A 21 4.25 -8.94 16.53
C ASN A 21 4.17 -8.24 15.17
N ILE A 22 5.29 -7.82 14.60
CA ILE A 22 5.36 -7.25 13.24
C ILE A 22 4.84 -8.24 12.20
N GLU A 23 5.26 -9.51 12.28
CA GLU A 23 4.79 -10.55 11.36
C GLU A 23 3.29 -10.81 11.47
N LYS A 24 2.73 -10.80 12.69
CA LYS A 24 1.29 -10.94 12.92
C LYS A 24 0.52 -9.76 12.34
N VAL A 25 0.98 -8.53 12.59
CA VAL A 25 0.39 -7.31 12.00
C VAL A 25 0.42 -7.42 10.48
N GLN A 26 1.55 -7.79 9.88
CA GLN A 26 1.68 -7.94 8.43
C GLN A 26 0.70 -8.99 7.86
N LYS A 27 0.48 -10.11 8.56
CA LYS A 27 -0.53 -11.11 8.18
C LYS A 27 -1.95 -10.58 8.29
N MET A 28 -2.23 -9.70 9.25
CA MET A 28 -3.56 -9.13 9.48
C MET A 28 -3.97 -8.10 8.42
N ILE A 29 -3.00 -7.38 7.86
CA ILE A 29 -3.22 -6.39 6.78
C ILE A 29 -3.09 -6.96 5.37
N ASN A 30 -2.62 -8.21 5.23
CA ASN A 30 -2.45 -8.82 3.91
C ASN A 30 -3.83 -9.24 3.33
N PRO A 31 -4.21 -8.75 2.14
CA PRO A 31 -5.49 -9.06 1.51
C PRO A 31 -5.70 -10.55 1.19
N ASN A 32 -4.62 -11.34 1.11
CA ASN A 32 -4.66 -12.78 0.83
C ASN A 32 -4.65 -13.64 2.10
N SER A 33 -4.58 -13.04 3.29
CA SER A 33 -4.56 -13.76 4.56
C SER A 33 -5.96 -14.22 4.97
N LYS A 34 -6.04 -15.34 5.70
CA LYS A 34 -7.30 -15.85 6.29
C LYS A 34 -7.74 -15.08 7.53
N LYS A 35 -6.81 -14.42 8.23
CA LYS A 35 -7.09 -13.62 9.43
C LYS A 35 -6.89 -12.17 9.05
N GLN A 36 -7.95 -11.50 8.63
CA GLN A 36 -7.93 -10.09 8.24
C GLN A 36 -8.58 -9.24 9.32
N ILE A 37 -8.12 -7.99 9.41
CA ILE A 37 -8.83 -6.98 10.20
C ILE A 37 -10.15 -6.69 9.48
N VAL A 38 -11.23 -6.77 10.24
CA VAL A 38 -12.57 -6.46 9.75
C VAL A 38 -12.83 -4.97 9.93
N GLN A 39 -12.60 -4.44 11.13
CA GLN A 39 -12.75 -3.03 11.47
C GLN A 39 -11.66 -2.60 12.47
N LEU A 40 -10.97 -1.50 12.16
CA LEU A 40 -9.90 -1.00 13.02
C LEU A 40 -10.41 -0.59 14.41
N GLU A 41 -11.62 -0.02 14.48
CA GLU A 41 -12.15 0.54 15.73
C GLU A 41 -12.36 -0.55 16.79
N GLU A 42 -12.89 -1.71 16.37
CA GLU A 42 -13.23 -2.84 17.23
C GLU A 42 -12.05 -3.79 17.51
N ASP A 43 -11.01 -3.77 16.67
CA ASP A 43 -9.86 -4.67 16.80
C ASP A 43 -8.83 -4.15 17.82
N THR A 44 -9.16 -4.38 19.10
CA THR A 44 -8.26 -4.10 20.24
C THR A 44 -6.95 -4.88 20.16
N TYR A 45 -6.98 -6.12 19.66
CA TYR A 45 -5.78 -6.95 19.52
C TYR A 45 -4.79 -6.34 18.53
N PHE A 46 -5.27 -5.85 17.38
CA PHE A 46 -4.43 -5.16 16.41
C PHE A 46 -3.80 -3.90 16.99
N LYS A 47 -4.58 -3.07 17.70
CA LYS A 47 -4.08 -1.85 18.36
C LYS A 47 -3.00 -2.16 19.39
N ASP A 48 -3.20 -3.19 20.22
CA ASP A 48 -2.22 -3.63 21.22
C ASP A 48 -0.90 -4.09 20.56
N LEU A 49 -0.97 -4.77 19.42
CA LEU A 49 0.23 -5.16 18.66
C LEU A 49 0.99 -3.93 18.16
N ILE A 50 0.30 -2.94 17.58
CA ILE A 50 0.93 -1.69 17.11
C ILE A 50 1.52 -0.90 18.27
N GLU A 51 0.79 -0.74 19.38
CA GLU A 51 1.28 -0.02 20.55
C GLU A 51 2.52 -0.72 21.16
N SER A 52 2.56 -2.05 21.14
CA SER A 52 3.75 -2.80 21.58
C SER A 52 4.97 -2.54 20.71
N ILE A 53 4.78 -2.47 19.38
CA ILE A 53 5.84 -2.15 18.41
C ILE A 53 6.31 -0.72 18.64
N LYS A 54 5.38 0.24 18.69
CA LYS A 54 5.65 1.66 18.94
C LYS A 54 6.42 1.88 20.24
N THR A 55 5.95 1.28 21.34
CA THR A 55 6.61 1.40 22.66
C THR A 55 8.04 0.90 22.58
N TYR A 56 8.28 -0.25 21.94
CA TYR A 56 9.63 -0.76 21.75
C TYR A 56 10.50 0.17 20.89
N LEU A 57 9.96 0.68 19.79
CA LEU A 57 10.65 1.61 18.89
C LEU A 57 11.01 2.94 19.59
N ILE A 58 10.22 3.43 20.55
CA ILE A 58 10.48 4.68 21.29
C ILE A 58 11.43 4.45 22.48
N GLU A 59 11.28 3.34 23.20
CA GLU A 59 12.05 3.07 24.42
C GLU A 59 13.46 2.54 24.15
N TYR A 60 13.63 1.71 23.12
CA TYR A 60 14.90 1.04 22.83
C TYR A 60 16.01 1.92 22.22
N PRO A 61 15.78 2.98 21.40
CA PRO A 61 16.85 3.85 20.92
C PRO A 61 17.59 4.63 22.03
N LYS A 62 17.08 4.63 23.27
CA LYS A 62 17.78 5.15 24.44
C LYS A 62 18.89 4.20 24.96
N LYS A 63 18.96 2.97 24.42
CA LYS A 63 20.01 1.98 24.69
C LYS A 63 21.01 2.01 23.52
N LYS A 64 22.31 1.97 23.82
CA LYS A 64 23.43 2.32 22.93
C LYS A 64 23.50 1.65 21.54
N ASN A 65 22.73 0.59 21.25
CA ASN A 65 22.69 -0.04 19.93
C ASN A 65 21.29 -0.62 19.66
N PHE A 66 20.59 -0.12 18.64
CA PHE A 66 19.25 -0.58 18.26
C PHE A 66 19.34 -1.77 17.30
N PRO A 67 18.55 -2.86 17.47
CA PRO A 67 18.69 -4.05 16.62
C PRO A 67 18.34 -3.75 15.17
N SER A 68 19.25 -4.09 14.26
CA SER A 68 19.07 -3.86 12.82
C SER A 68 17.95 -4.71 12.22
N SER A 69 17.68 -5.89 12.79
CA SER A 69 16.57 -6.79 12.48
C SER A 69 15.21 -6.11 12.67
N VAL A 70 14.96 -5.55 13.85
CA VAL A 70 13.72 -4.86 14.20
C VAL A 70 13.55 -3.60 13.37
N TYR A 71 14.64 -2.88 13.11
CA TYR A 71 14.63 -1.71 12.24
C TYR A 71 14.16 -2.08 10.84
N LYS A 72 14.82 -3.05 10.20
CA LYS A 72 14.49 -3.53 8.85
C LYS A 72 13.05 -4.07 8.79
N ALA A 73 12.60 -4.82 9.80
CA ALA A 73 11.25 -5.35 9.86
C ALA A 73 10.18 -4.25 10.00
N ALA A 74 10.40 -3.25 10.86
CA ALA A 74 9.47 -2.14 11.03
C ALA A 74 9.40 -1.25 9.79
N TYR A 75 10.53 -0.98 9.12
CA TYR A 75 10.53 -0.28 7.82
C TYR A 75 9.79 -1.09 6.75
N GLY A 76 10.04 -2.40 6.67
CA GLY A 76 9.34 -3.28 5.73
C GLY A 76 7.82 -3.32 5.98
N LEU A 77 7.39 -3.27 7.25
CA LEU A 77 5.97 -3.18 7.61
C LEU A 77 5.34 -1.87 7.10
N VAL A 78 6.00 -0.74 7.32
CA VAL A 78 5.51 0.58 6.87
C VAL A 78 5.49 0.66 5.34
N GLU A 79 6.53 0.15 4.67
CA GLU A 79 6.58 0.09 3.20
C GLU A 79 5.45 -0.78 2.65
N PHE A 80 5.26 -1.98 3.21
CA PHE A 80 4.16 -2.86 2.83
C PHE A 80 2.80 -2.18 3.04
N ALA A 81 2.60 -1.53 4.19
CA ALA A 81 1.35 -0.83 4.49
C ALA A 81 1.10 0.33 3.52
N THR A 82 2.14 1.08 3.15
CA THR A 82 2.06 2.19 2.19
C THR A 82 1.69 1.70 0.80
N ASN A 83 2.32 0.62 0.33
CA ASN A 83 2.02 0.03 -0.98
C ASN A 83 0.57 -0.48 -1.04
N GLN A 84 0.11 -1.17 0.01
CA GLN A 84 -1.28 -1.62 0.09
C GLN A 84 -2.28 -0.46 0.15
N PHE A 85 -1.92 0.64 0.80
CA PHE A 85 -2.75 1.84 0.83
C PHE A 85 -2.89 2.48 -0.55
N GLU A 86 -1.80 2.53 -1.33
CA GLU A 86 -1.82 3.00 -2.71
C GLU A 86 -2.68 2.09 -3.61
N GLU A 87 -2.53 0.77 -3.48
CA GLU A 87 -3.36 -0.19 -4.21
C GLU A 87 -4.85 -0.04 -3.87
N ASN A 88 -5.19 0.14 -2.60
CA ASN A 88 -6.57 0.40 -2.17
C ASN A 88 -7.11 1.72 -2.75
N THR A 89 -6.28 2.77 -2.80
CA THR A 89 -6.66 4.05 -3.37
C THR A 89 -7.03 3.90 -4.85
N LYS A 90 -6.24 3.16 -5.62
CA LYS A 90 -6.54 2.86 -7.04
C LYS A 90 -7.85 2.09 -7.20
N ARG A 91 -8.09 1.09 -6.36
CA ARG A 91 -9.35 0.33 -6.39
C ARG A 91 -10.56 1.20 -6.05
N ILE A 92 -10.44 2.09 -5.08
CA ILE A 92 -11.51 3.06 -4.77
C ILE A 92 -11.77 3.97 -5.96
N GLU A 93 -10.73 4.46 -6.64
CA GLU A 93 -10.89 5.28 -7.85
C GLU A 93 -11.63 4.52 -8.97
N GLU A 94 -11.28 3.25 -9.20
CA GLU A 94 -11.98 2.39 -10.17
C GLU A 94 -13.46 2.22 -9.80
N LEU A 95 -13.76 1.95 -8.53
CA LEU A 95 -15.13 1.82 -8.01
C LEU A 95 -15.93 3.12 -8.14
N ILE A 96 -15.31 4.27 -7.87
CA ILE A 96 -15.94 5.60 -8.06
C ILE A 96 -16.27 5.81 -9.54
N ARG A 97 -15.35 5.50 -10.44
CA ARG A 97 -15.57 5.63 -11.88
C ARG A 97 -16.70 4.72 -12.37
N GLN A 98 -16.74 3.48 -11.88
CA GLN A 98 -17.85 2.56 -12.18
C GLN A 98 -19.18 3.10 -11.66
N ARG A 99 -19.21 3.64 -10.44
CA ARG A 99 -20.41 4.28 -9.87
C ARG A 99 -20.88 5.45 -10.72
N GLU A 100 -19.96 6.32 -11.15
CA GLU A 100 -20.28 7.45 -12.03
C GLU A 100 -20.87 6.98 -13.36
N GLN A 101 -20.29 5.95 -13.99
CA GLN A 101 -20.83 5.35 -15.20
C GLN A 101 -22.24 4.77 -14.97
N ASN A 102 -22.46 4.06 -13.87
CA ASN A 102 -23.77 3.50 -13.55
C ASN A 102 -24.82 4.59 -13.29
N ILE A 103 -24.46 5.69 -12.62
CA ILE A 103 -25.33 6.84 -12.43
C ILE A 103 -25.68 7.49 -13.79
N ALA A 104 -24.70 7.64 -14.69
CA ALA A 104 -24.94 8.15 -16.03
C ALA A 104 -25.90 7.25 -16.82
N LEU A 105 -25.67 5.92 -16.80
CA LEU A 105 -26.56 4.93 -17.42
C LEU A 105 -27.97 4.97 -16.80
N ALA A 106 -28.08 5.16 -15.49
CA ALA A 106 -29.39 5.30 -14.83
C ALA A 106 -30.14 6.54 -15.32
N GLY A 107 -29.44 7.67 -15.49
CA GLY A 107 -30.00 8.89 -16.06
C GLY A 107 -30.50 8.68 -17.49
N GLN A 108 -29.66 8.10 -18.35
CA GLN A 108 -30.04 7.75 -19.73
C GLN A 108 -31.23 6.79 -19.78
N LEU A 109 -31.28 5.80 -18.89
CA LEU A 109 -32.40 4.87 -18.82
C LEU A 109 -33.69 5.57 -18.38
N LYS A 110 -33.63 6.51 -17.43
CA LYS A 110 -34.79 7.32 -17.02
C LYS A 110 -35.34 8.15 -18.19
N GLU A 111 -34.45 8.85 -18.91
CA GLU A 111 -34.83 9.63 -20.10
C GLU A 111 -35.49 8.74 -21.16
N LEU A 112 -34.90 7.56 -21.44
CA LEU A 112 -35.45 6.62 -22.39
C LEU A 112 -36.81 6.03 -21.94
N ILE A 113 -36.98 5.76 -20.64
CA ILE A 113 -38.28 5.33 -20.09
C ILE A 113 -39.34 6.41 -20.32
N GLU A 114 -39.01 7.68 -20.08
CA GLU A 114 -39.92 8.81 -20.29
C GLU A 114 -40.28 8.98 -21.77
N GLU A 115 -39.28 8.92 -22.66
CA GLU A 115 -39.48 8.99 -24.12
C GLU A 115 -40.42 7.88 -24.62
N VAL A 116 -40.23 6.66 -24.12
CA VAL A 116 -41.04 5.48 -24.48
C VAL A 116 -42.44 5.54 -23.87
N ASP A 117 -42.59 6.00 -22.62
CA ASP A 117 -43.90 6.16 -21.96
C ASP A 117 -44.75 7.25 -22.63
N ASN A 118 -44.11 8.37 -23.00
CA ASN A 118 -44.75 9.47 -23.71
C ASN A 118 -44.95 9.20 -25.20
N LYS A 119 -44.26 8.19 -25.75
CA LYS A 119 -44.26 7.81 -27.17
C LYS A 119 -43.84 8.97 -28.06
N GLU A 120 -42.76 9.62 -27.68
CA GLU A 120 -42.18 10.72 -28.45
C GLU A 120 -41.78 10.25 -29.86
N ASP A 121 -41.78 11.16 -30.81
CA ASP A 121 -41.44 10.83 -32.19
C ASP A 121 -39.98 10.35 -32.27
N GLY A 122 -39.78 9.09 -32.67
CA GLY A 122 -38.45 8.49 -32.78
C GLY A 122 -38.06 7.53 -31.66
N TRP A 123 -38.91 7.30 -30.65
CA TRP A 123 -38.59 6.41 -29.50
C TRP A 123 -38.07 5.02 -29.86
N LYS A 124 -38.51 4.47 -31.01
CA LYS A 124 -38.04 3.16 -31.50
C LYS A 124 -36.59 3.18 -31.96
N ASP A 125 -36.14 4.30 -32.49
CA ASP A 125 -34.76 4.48 -32.93
C ASP A 125 -33.88 4.75 -31.69
N SER A 126 -34.36 5.50 -30.71
CA SER A 126 -33.71 5.68 -29.40
C SER A 126 -33.49 4.34 -28.68
N ILE A 127 -34.45 3.42 -28.70
CA ILE A 127 -34.27 2.05 -28.18
C ILE A 127 -33.17 1.29 -28.92
N LYS A 128 -33.09 1.38 -30.26
CA LYS A 128 -32.04 0.70 -31.03
C LYS A 128 -30.65 1.26 -30.74
N GLU A 129 -30.54 2.56 -30.51
CA GLU A 129 -29.27 3.16 -30.11
C GLU A 129 -28.83 2.68 -28.72
N ALA A 130 -29.80 2.54 -27.80
CA ALA A 130 -29.59 2.05 -26.44
C ALA A 130 -29.16 0.57 -26.34
N GLU A 131 -29.33 -0.25 -27.40
CA GLU A 131 -28.87 -1.65 -27.45
C GLU A 131 -27.36 -1.81 -27.25
N LYS A 132 -26.58 -0.75 -27.47
CA LYS A 132 -25.13 -0.75 -27.25
C LYS A 132 -24.75 -0.69 -25.77
N ASP A 133 -25.56 0.00 -24.98
CA ASP A 133 -25.24 0.39 -23.60
C ASP A 133 -26.03 -0.44 -22.57
N PHE A 134 -27.21 -0.95 -22.96
CA PHE A 134 -28.08 -1.73 -22.08
C PHE A 134 -28.20 -3.20 -22.50
N SER A 135 -28.45 -4.07 -21.52
CA SER A 135 -28.72 -5.48 -21.75
C SER A 135 -30.03 -5.71 -22.49
N GLU A 136 -30.10 -6.82 -23.24
CA GLU A 136 -31.29 -7.24 -23.99
C GLU A 136 -32.58 -7.26 -23.14
N ASP A 137 -32.51 -7.62 -21.85
CA ASP A 137 -33.70 -7.61 -20.98
C ASP A 137 -34.32 -6.22 -20.80
N ILE A 138 -33.49 -5.18 -20.78
CA ILE A 138 -33.94 -3.79 -20.58
C ILE A 138 -34.60 -3.33 -21.87
N ILE A 139 -33.96 -3.63 -23.00
CA ILE A 139 -34.46 -3.33 -24.35
C ILE A 139 -35.80 -4.01 -24.61
N ASP A 140 -35.94 -5.29 -24.26
CA ASP A 140 -37.20 -6.03 -24.38
C ASP A 140 -38.29 -5.41 -23.51
N THR A 141 -37.95 -5.03 -22.28
CA THR A 141 -38.90 -4.42 -21.34
C THR A 141 -39.36 -3.04 -21.83
N LEU A 142 -38.45 -2.22 -22.40
CA LEU A 142 -38.78 -0.95 -23.04
C LEU A 142 -39.68 -1.15 -24.27
N ASN A 143 -39.41 -2.16 -25.09
CA ASN A 143 -40.25 -2.51 -26.23
C ASN A 143 -41.67 -2.93 -25.79
N VAL A 144 -41.80 -3.68 -24.69
CA VAL A 144 -43.11 -4.01 -24.10
C VAL A 144 -43.81 -2.75 -23.60
N LEU A 145 -43.09 -1.86 -22.92
CA LEU A 145 -43.63 -0.58 -22.44
C LEU A 145 -44.20 0.26 -23.59
N GLY A 146 -43.42 0.49 -24.66
CA GLY A 146 -43.85 1.30 -25.80
C GLY A 146 -45.02 0.71 -26.60
N LYS A 147 -45.18 -0.62 -26.59
CA LYS A 147 -46.33 -1.32 -27.21
C LYS A 147 -47.62 -1.21 -26.38
N CYS A 148 -47.54 -0.85 -25.11
CA CYS A 148 -48.72 -0.74 -24.25
C CYS A 148 -49.62 0.43 -24.71
N LYS A 149 -50.91 0.16 -24.85
CA LYS A 149 -51.90 1.20 -25.26
C LYS A 149 -52.36 2.05 -24.07
N THR A 150 -52.33 1.49 -22.86
CA THR A 150 -52.86 2.10 -21.64
C THR A 150 -51.90 1.92 -20.47
N LYS A 151 -51.78 2.96 -19.63
CA LYS A 151 -50.95 2.96 -18.42
C LYS A 151 -51.51 2.08 -17.28
N THR A 152 -52.72 1.55 -17.45
CA THR A 152 -53.39 0.67 -16.48
C THR A 152 -53.22 -0.82 -16.78
N SER A 153 -52.59 -1.17 -17.91
CA SER A 153 -52.41 -2.58 -18.27
C SER A 153 -51.39 -3.26 -17.36
N GLN A 154 -51.58 -4.56 -17.09
CA GLN A 154 -50.65 -5.34 -16.27
C GLN A 154 -49.23 -5.29 -16.87
N ASN A 155 -49.11 -5.47 -18.18
CA ASN A 155 -47.84 -5.40 -18.90
C ASN A 155 -47.13 -4.06 -18.72
N TYR A 156 -47.88 -2.94 -18.75
CA TYR A 156 -47.31 -1.62 -18.47
C TYR A 156 -46.78 -1.54 -17.04
N THR A 157 -47.58 -1.96 -16.06
CA THR A 157 -47.18 -1.87 -14.65
C THR A 157 -45.99 -2.76 -14.32
N ASP A 158 -45.89 -3.92 -14.94
CA ASP A 158 -44.77 -4.85 -14.74
C ASP A 158 -43.52 -4.34 -15.43
N ALA A 159 -43.62 -3.87 -16.68
CA ALA A 159 -42.50 -3.25 -17.40
C ALA A 159 -41.95 -2.03 -16.64
N MET A 160 -42.82 -1.14 -16.18
CA MET A 160 -42.43 0.05 -15.42
C MET A 160 -41.77 -0.31 -14.08
N LYS A 161 -42.24 -1.35 -13.38
CA LYS A 161 -41.59 -1.83 -12.16
C LYS A 161 -40.21 -2.41 -12.43
N LEU A 162 -40.06 -3.24 -13.47
CA LEU A 162 -38.79 -3.84 -13.85
C LEU A 162 -37.77 -2.75 -14.22
N LEU A 163 -38.17 -1.79 -15.05
CA LEU A 163 -37.32 -0.67 -15.47
C LEU A 163 -36.92 0.22 -14.30
N ASN A 164 -37.86 0.60 -13.44
CA ASN A 164 -37.53 1.36 -12.22
C ASN A 164 -36.63 0.58 -11.26
N ALA A 165 -36.79 -0.75 -11.17
CA ALA A 165 -35.88 -1.58 -10.38
C ALA A 165 -34.47 -1.59 -10.98
N ARG A 166 -34.33 -1.64 -12.31
CA ARG A 166 -33.03 -1.56 -13.01
C ARG A 166 -32.37 -0.20 -12.77
N VAL A 167 -33.11 0.89 -12.92
CA VAL A 167 -32.67 2.25 -12.58
C VAL A 167 -32.19 2.32 -11.13
N ASN A 168 -33.00 1.87 -10.17
CA ASN A 168 -32.63 1.90 -8.75
C ASN A 168 -31.37 1.09 -8.44
N ASN A 169 -31.16 -0.05 -9.12
CA ASN A 169 -29.93 -0.83 -8.96
C ASN A 169 -28.70 -0.07 -9.48
N LEU A 170 -28.83 0.60 -10.63
CA LEU A 170 -27.78 1.44 -11.23
C LEU A 170 -27.50 2.71 -10.41
N GLU A 171 -28.48 3.26 -9.69
CA GLU A 171 -28.28 4.44 -8.83
C GLU A 171 -27.73 4.06 -7.46
N SER A 172 -28.34 3.07 -6.81
CA SER A 172 -27.97 2.67 -5.45
C SER A 172 -26.56 2.07 -5.40
N ASN A 173 -26.16 1.29 -6.41
CA ASN A 173 -24.82 0.70 -6.50
C ASN A 173 -24.35 0.05 -5.17
N LEU A 174 -25.28 -0.59 -4.43
CA LEU A 174 -25.03 -1.05 -3.05
C LEU A 174 -23.77 -1.92 -2.92
N HIS A 175 -23.49 -2.76 -3.92
CA HIS A 175 -22.28 -3.57 -3.94
C HIS A 175 -20.99 -2.73 -3.96
N ILE A 176 -20.97 -1.65 -4.76
CA ILE A 176 -19.85 -0.72 -4.82
C ILE A 176 -19.69 0.01 -3.49
N GLU A 177 -20.79 0.42 -2.86
CA GLU A 177 -20.76 1.09 -1.56
C GLU A 177 -20.17 0.19 -0.47
N ILE A 178 -20.62 -1.06 -0.38
CA ILE A 178 -20.10 -2.06 0.57
C ILE A 178 -18.62 -2.33 0.32
N ASP A 179 -18.20 -2.44 -0.95
CA ASP A 179 -16.81 -2.68 -1.30
C ASP A 179 -15.93 -1.46 -0.97
N MET A 180 -16.41 -0.23 -1.20
CA MET A 180 -15.72 1.00 -0.80
C MET A 180 -15.56 1.08 0.72
N GLU A 181 -16.62 0.83 1.50
CA GLU A 181 -16.59 0.86 2.97
C GLU A 181 -15.57 -0.15 3.52
N ARG A 182 -15.56 -1.38 2.97
CA ARG A 182 -14.58 -2.40 3.35
C ARG A 182 -13.15 -1.98 3.04
N ILE A 183 -12.91 -1.36 1.89
CA ILE A 183 -11.58 -0.86 1.52
C ILE A 183 -11.20 0.33 2.40
N GLU A 184 -12.14 1.20 2.76
CA GLU A 184 -11.94 2.32 3.65
C GLU A 184 -11.47 1.86 5.04
N ASP A 185 -12.14 0.89 5.64
CA ASP A 185 -11.77 0.36 6.96
C ASP A 185 -10.39 -0.28 6.97
N ARG A 186 -10.04 -1.00 5.90
CA ARG A 186 -8.67 -1.51 5.70
C ARG A 186 -7.67 -0.37 5.55
N SER A 187 -8.03 0.67 4.80
CA SER A 187 -7.16 1.83 4.56
C SER A 187 -6.94 2.65 5.84
N LYS A 188 -7.93 2.73 6.74
CA LYS A 188 -7.76 3.28 8.10
C LYS A 188 -6.71 2.50 8.88
N ALA A 189 -6.75 1.16 8.86
CA ALA A 189 -5.76 0.32 9.54
C ALA A 189 -4.35 0.49 8.97
N LEU A 190 -4.21 0.56 7.64
CA LEU A 190 -2.94 0.81 6.96
C LEU A 190 -2.38 2.20 7.30
N SER A 191 -3.24 3.21 7.31
CA SER A 191 -2.89 4.57 7.72
C SER A 191 -2.45 4.63 9.19
N TYR A 192 -3.14 3.92 10.09
CA TYR A 192 -2.78 3.82 11.50
C TYR A 192 -1.35 3.26 11.70
N ILE A 193 -0.98 2.21 10.95
CA ILE A 193 0.41 1.70 10.94
C ILE A 193 1.38 2.79 10.46
N GLY A 194 1.06 3.44 9.35
CA GLY A 194 1.89 4.49 8.76
C GLY A 194 2.12 5.67 9.70
N ILE A 195 1.13 6.04 10.50
CA ILE A 195 1.25 7.12 11.49
C ILE A 195 2.06 6.63 12.70
N GLU A 196 1.60 5.58 13.38
CA GLU A 196 2.15 5.20 14.69
C GLU A 196 3.55 4.60 14.59
N VAL A 197 3.80 3.76 13.58
CA VAL A 197 5.09 3.08 13.41
C VAL A 197 6.10 3.97 12.72
N ALA A 198 5.72 4.72 11.67
CA ALA A 198 6.66 5.59 10.98
C ALA A 198 7.07 6.80 11.83
N ASP A 199 6.18 7.37 12.63
CA ASP A 199 6.55 8.45 13.56
C ASP A 199 7.53 7.95 14.64
N ALA A 200 7.35 6.72 15.14
CA ALA A 200 8.32 6.11 16.04
C ALA A 200 9.69 5.92 15.35
N LEU A 201 9.71 5.46 14.09
CA LEU A 201 10.95 5.28 13.33
C LEU A 201 11.70 6.58 13.04
N LYS A 202 11.02 7.72 12.87
CA LYS A 202 11.67 9.05 12.70
C LYS A 202 12.53 9.44 13.90
N THR A 203 12.18 8.95 15.09
CA THR A 203 12.91 9.28 16.33
C THR A 203 14.15 8.40 16.54
N ILE A 204 14.29 7.32 15.77
CA ILE A 204 15.41 6.38 15.86
C ILE A 204 16.50 6.83 14.86
N PRO A 205 17.74 7.06 15.30
CA PRO A 205 18.86 7.22 14.36
C PRO A 205 19.05 5.92 13.58
N THR A 206 19.22 6.00 12.25
CA THR A 206 19.55 4.85 11.39
C THR A 206 20.68 4.04 12.03
N PRO A 207 20.48 2.74 12.35
CA PRO A 207 21.53 1.90 12.91
C PRO A 207 22.76 1.95 12.00
N VAL A 208 23.92 2.27 12.57
CA VAL A 208 25.19 2.13 11.86
C VAL A 208 25.43 0.63 11.75
N GLU A 209 25.51 0.09 10.53
CA GLU A 209 25.93 -1.29 10.31
C GLU A 209 27.40 -1.39 10.77
N GLU A 210 27.63 -1.87 11.99
CA GLU A 210 28.97 -2.22 12.45
C GLU A 210 29.51 -3.30 11.48
N PRO A 211 30.70 -3.11 10.87
CA PRO A 211 31.29 -4.14 10.03
C PRO A 211 31.47 -5.38 10.88
N VAL A 212 30.96 -6.51 10.39
CA VAL A 212 31.11 -7.83 10.99
C VAL A 212 32.58 -8.03 11.34
N ASN A 213 32.91 -7.99 12.63
CA ASN A 213 34.24 -8.30 13.11
C ASN A 213 34.38 -9.83 13.06
N VAL A 214 34.94 -10.33 11.97
CA VAL A 214 35.23 -11.75 11.78
C VAL A 214 36.51 -12.05 12.55
N GLU A 215 36.39 -12.35 13.85
CA GLU A 215 37.47 -12.98 14.61
C GLU A 215 37.31 -14.50 14.57
N GLN A 216 38.21 -15.11 13.79
CA GLN A 216 38.93 -16.36 14.08
C GLN A 216 38.11 -17.63 14.34
N VAL A 217 37.92 -18.40 13.27
CA VAL A 217 38.18 -19.85 13.33
C VAL A 217 39.35 -20.10 12.38
N GLU A 218 40.55 -20.17 12.96
CA GLU A 218 41.70 -20.79 12.31
C GLU A 218 41.40 -22.28 12.16
N GLU A 219 41.12 -22.71 10.93
CA GLU A 219 41.56 -24.02 10.51
C GLU A 219 42.03 -23.91 9.06
N GLN A 220 43.30 -24.29 8.88
CA GLN A 220 43.93 -24.70 7.62
C GLN A 220 44.54 -23.57 6.77
N GLN A 221 45.60 -22.98 7.31
CA GLN A 221 46.80 -22.70 6.51
C GLN A 221 47.47 -24.02 6.13
N GLU A 222 47.27 -24.44 4.89
CA GLU A 222 48.11 -25.32 4.06
C GLU A 222 47.23 -25.46 2.80
N VAL A 223 47.46 -24.82 1.66
CA VAL A 223 48.61 -24.99 0.78
C VAL A 223 48.61 -23.79 -0.17
N ALA A 224 49.37 -22.75 0.15
CA ALA A 224 49.65 -21.64 -0.75
C ALA A 224 51.16 -21.57 -1.05
N VAL A 225 51.72 -22.65 -1.60
CA VAL A 225 52.96 -22.56 -2.36
C VAL A 225 52.85 -23.52 -3.54
N GLN A 226 53.26 -23.05 -4.71
CA GLN A 226 53.35 -23.77 -6.00
C GLN A 226 52.15 -23.64 -6.93
N LYS A 227 51.89 -22.43 -7.40
CA LYS A 227 51.47 -22.28 -8.81
C LYS A 227 51.98 -20.97 -9.40
N ASN A 228 53.25 -20.98 -9.79
CA ASN A 228 53.73 -20.21 -10.92
C ASN A 228 55.06 -20.79 -11.39
N ARG A 229 54.99 -21.68 -12.38
CA ARG A 229 55.83 -21.64 -13.59
C ARG A 229 55.51 -22.79 -14.54
N LYS A 230 55.08 -22.39 -15.74
CA LYS A 230 55.22 -23.08 -17.04
C LYS A 230 54.26 -24.26 -17.29
N ALA A 231 53.81 -24.55 -18.49
CA ALA A 231 53.64 -23.85 -19.76
C ALA A 231 53.04 -24.91 -20.70
N GLN A 232 52.08 -24.49 -21.52
CA GLN A 232 51.85 -24.93 -22.90
C GLN A 232 51.24 -26.31 -23.24
N ASN A 233 50.36 -26.19 -24.25
CA ASN A 233 49.83 -27.13 -25.22
C ASN A 233 48.51 -27.85 -24.87
N VAL A 234 47.50 -27.93 -25.74
CA VAL A 234 47.29 -27.43 -27.13
C VAL A 234 45.78 -27.58 -27.40
N GLN A 235 45.19 -26.51 -27.94
CA GLN A 235 44.18 -26.43 -29.01
C GLN A 235 43.37 -27.70 -29.36
N GLU A 236 42.04 -27.66 -29.21
CA GLU A 236 41.06 -28.20 -30.21
C GLU A 236 39.57 -28.13 -29.80
N VAL A 237 39.16 -27.37 -28.77
CA VAL A 237 37.73 -27.33 -28.33
C VAL A 237 37.11 -25.94 -28.49
N GLU A 238 37.73 -25.07 -29.29
CA GLU A 238 37.49 -23.63 -29.29
C GLU A 238 36.33 -23.15 -30.19
N ASN A 239 35.75 -24.01 -31.06
CA ASN A 239 34.79 -23.53 -32.06
C ASN A 239 33.31 -23.88 -31.83
N VAL A 240 32.95 -24.71 -30.83
CA VAL A 240 31.54 -25.11 -30.64
C VAL A 240 30.85 -24.38 -29.48
N GLN A 241 31.60 -23.82 -28.53
CA GLN A 241 31.02 -23.10 -27.38
C GLN A 241 30.87 -21.58 -27.60
N GLN A 242 31.53 -21.00 -28.62
CA GLN A 242 31.44 -19.57 -28.89
C GLN A 242 30.16 -19.18 -29.65
N GLU A 243 29.59 -20.07 -30.47
CA GLU A 243 28.33 -19.79 -31.18
C GLU A 243 27.11 -19.83 -30.25
N GLU A 244 27.11 -20.69 -29.22
CA GLU A 244 26.02 -20.75 -28.23
C GLU A 244 26.01 -19.53 -27.28
N GLN A 245 27.18 -18.97 -26.95
CA GLN A 245 27.30 -17.80 -26.08
C GLN A 245 26.88 -16.50 -26.81
N GLN A 246 27.16 -16.37 -28.10
CA GLN A 246 26.74 -15.18 -28.87
C GLN A 246 25.23 -15.13 -29.11
N MET A 247 24.56 -16.28 -29.31
CA MET A 247 23.09 -16.32 -29.37
C MET A 247 22.43 -16.00 -28.03
N GLN A 248 23.03 -16.40 -26.90
CA GLN A 248 22.51 -16.05 -25.57
C GLN A 248 22.71 -14.57 -25.23
N GLU A 249 23.83 -13.97 -25.61
CA GLU A 249 24.06 -12.53 -25.39
C GLU A 249 23.12 -11.65 -26.24
N GLN A 250 22.81 -12.06 -27.47
CA GLN A 250 21.87 -11.34 -28.33
C GLN A 250 20.41 -11.45 -27.83
N TYR A 251 20.02 -12.61 -27.27
CA TYR A 251 18.70 -12.79 -26.67
C TYR A 251 18.53 -12.05 -25.33
N VAL A 252 19.62 -11.85 -24.58
CA VAL A 252 19.63 -11.04 -23.35
C VAL A 252 19.58 -9.54 -23.67
N GLN A 253 20.26 -9.07 -24.72
CA GLN A 253 20.17 -7.65 -25.14
C GLN A 253 18.77 -7.26 -25.63
N ASP A 254 18.06 -8.15 -26.34
CA ASP A 254 16.70 -7.89 -26.82
C ASP A 254 15.63 -7.99 -25.70
N THR A 255 15.95 -8.57 -24.53
CA THR A 255 14.98 -8.78 -23.44
C THR A 255 15.28 -8.05 -22.13
N THR A 256 16.39 -7.31 -22.00
CA THR A 256 16.66 -6.50 -20.81
C THR A 256 16.21 -5.05 -20.98
N PHE A 257 15.01 -4.76 -20.50
CA PHE A 257 14.55 -3.42 -20.18
C PHE A 257 15.54 -2.74 -19.21
N GLU A 258 16.04 -1.56 -19.55
CA GLU A 258 16.96 -0.77 -18.74
C GLU A 258 16.51 -0.71 -17.27
N LYS A 259 17.40 -1.11 -16.35
CA LYS A 259 17.19 -1.03 -14.91
C LYS A 259 17.05 0.44 -14.49
N LYS A 260 15.82 0.95 -14.46
CA LYS A 260 15.50 2.30 -13.99
C LYS A 260 16.10 2.53 -12.60
N PRO A 261 16.69 3.70 -12.31
CA PRO A 261 17.16 4.04 -10.97
C PRO A 261 15.99 4.02 -9.99
N SER A 262 16.24 3.60 -8.75
CA SER A 262 15.21 3.42 -7.73
C SER A 262 14.43 4.73 -7.49
N LEU A 263 13.13 4.61 -7.23
CA LEU A 263 12.24 5.76 -6.96
C LEU A 263 12.75 6.63 -5.79
N TRP A 264 13.48 6.02 -4.86
CA TRP A 264 14.19 6.70 -3.77
C TRP A 264 15.33 7.62 -4.23
N GLN A 265 16.06 7.27 -5.30
CA GLN A 265 17.07 8.15 -5.89
C GLN A 265 16.41 9.34 -6.62
N ARG A 266 15.23 9.13 -7.21
CA ARG A 266 14.46 10.21 -7.86
C ARG A 266 13.86 11.20 -6.85
N ILE A 267 13.40 10.71 -5.69
CA ILE A 267 12.86 11.55 -4.61
C ILE A 267 13.96 12.39 -3.96
N LYS A 268 15.15 11.82 -3.69
CA LYS A 268 16.30 12.55 -3.14
C LYS A 268 16.79 13.70 -4.04
N ASN A 269 16.63 13.57 -5.36
CA ASN A 269 17.02 14.58 -6.35
C ASN A 269 15.88 15.52 -6.77
N SER A 270 14.69 15.39 -6.19
CA SER A 270 13.53 16.22 -6.53
C SER A 270 13.68 17.65 -6.01
N LYS A 271 13.25 18.63 -6.83
CA LYS A 271 13.22 20.07 -6.49
C LYS A 271 12.39 20.36 -5.22
N VAL A 272 11.44 19.49 -4.90
CA VAL A 272 10.58 19.58 -3.72
C VAL A 272 11.38 19.43 -2.41
N VAL A 273 12.28 18.46 -2.33
CA VAL A 273 13.15 18.24 -1.14
C VAL A 273 14.13 19.41 -0.96
N ARG A 274 14.60 20.01 -2.06
CA ARG A 274 15.50 21.16 -2.02
C ARG A 274 14.80 22.45 -1.57
N ALA A 275 13.53 22.62 -1.93
CA ALA A 275 12.70 23.75 -1.48
C ALA A 275 12.37 23.67 0.02
N ILE A 276 12.02 22.48 0.53
CA ILE A 276 11.77 22.26 1.96
C ILE A 276 13.04 22.50 2.79
N ARG A 277 14.21 22.06 2.30
CA ARG A 277 15.51 22.31 2.95
C ARG A 277 15.90 23.80 2.96
N TYR A 278 15.45 24.58 1.98
CA TYR A 278 15.66 26.03 1.95
C TYR A 278 14.71 26.76 2.91
N ALA A 279 13.44 26.33 2.97
CA ALA A 279 12.43 26.89 3.87
C ALA A 279 12.74 26.62 5.35
N MET A 280 13.32 25.47 5.69
CA MET A 280 13.75 25.16 7.07
C MET A 280 15.10 25.78 7.47
N LYS A 281 15.79 26.47 6.56
CA LYS A 281 17.06 27.16 6.85
C LYS A 281 16.83 28.56 7.41
N ILE A 282 15.76 28.75 8.17
CA ILE A 282 15.48 30.01 8.88
C ILE A 282 16.53 30.15 10.00
N ARG A 283 17.42 31.13 9.82
CA ARG A 283 18.42 31.52 10.83
C ARG A 283 17.67 32.11 12.04
N VAL A 284 17.60 31.36 13.13
CA VAL A 284 17.17 31.88 14.42
C VAL A 284 18.29 32.76 14.97
N VAL A 285 18.07 34.08 15.00
CA VAL A 285 18.94 35.00 15.76
C VAL A 285 18.51 34.90 17.22
N LEU A 286 19.33 34.24 18.05
CA LEU A 286 19.16 34.28 19.50
C LEU A 286 19.46 35.69 20.01
N GLN A 287 18.44 36.42 20.45
CA GLN A 287 18.62 37.55 21.36
C GLN A 287 18.65 37.02 22.80
N TYR A 288 19.82 37.07 23.43
CA TYR A 288 19.99 36.79 24.86
C TYR A 288 19.53 38.01 25.68
N PRO A 289 18.62 37.86 26.66
CA PRO A 289 18.46 38.86 27.70
C PRO A 289 19.56 38.67 28.76
N ALA A 290 20.28 39.75 29.08
CA ALA A 290 21.39 39.76 30.03
C ALA A 290 20.93 39.41 31.46
N LEU A 291 21.62 38.45 32.09
CA LEU A 291 21.51 38.16 33.53
C LEU A 291 22.48 39.06 34.32
N PRO A 292 22.12 39.48 35.55
CA PRO A 292 22.84 40.50 36.31
C PRO A 292 24.14 39.98 36.91
N GLU A 293 25.18 40.83 36.85
CA GLU A 293 26.54 40.55 37.28
C GLU A 293 26.65 40.31 38.80
N GLY A 294 27.21 39.15 39.16
CA GLY A 294 27.65 38.83 40.51
C GLY A 294 28.95 39.58 40.85
N ARG A 295 28.90 40.34 41.95
CA ARG A 295 30.01 41.10 42.56
C ARG A 295 31.28 40.26 42.71
N GLY A 296 32.40 40.80 42.22
CA GLY A 296 33.75 40.32 42.52
C GLY A 296 34.21 40.78 43.91
N GLU A 297 34.81 39.86 44.66
CA GLU A 297 35.65 40.15 45.82
C GLU A 297 36.99 40.69 45.33
N ASN A 298 37.40 41.85 45.87
CA ASN A 298 38.73 42.43 45.68
C ASN A 298 39.65 42.00 46.85
N TYR A 299 40.90 41.73 46.50
CA TYR A 299 42.06 41.85 47.40
C TYR A 299 42.22 43.28 47.92
#